data_AF-A0A7H4M511-F1
#
_entry.id   AF-A0A7H4M511-F1
#
_cell.length_a   1.000
_cell.length_b   1.000
_cell.length_c   1.000
_cell.angle_alpha   90.00
_cell.angle_beta   90.00
_cell.angle_gamma   90.00
#
_symmetry.space_group_name_H-M   'P 1'
#
loop_
_entity.id
_entity.type
_entity.pdbx_description
1 polymer ?
#
loop_
_entity_poly.entity_id
_entity_poly.type
_entity_poly.pdbx_seq_one_letter_code
_entity_poly.pdbx_strand_id
1 'polypeptide(L)'
;MAKQPGLDFQSAKGGIGELKRRLLFVIGALIVFRIGSFIPIPGIDAAVLAKLLEQQRGTIIEMFNMFSGGALSRASIFALGIMPYISASIIVQLLTVVYQPLAELKKEGESGRRKISQYTRYGTLVLAIFQSIGIATGLPNMPGMQGLVINPGFAFYFTAVVSLVSGTMFLMWLGEQITERGIGKRYLNHYLRPVSLRVSRRPSPILSSKRVKATCTSSCCCWLQY
;
A
#
# COMPACT_ATOMS: atom_id res chain seq x y z
N MET A 1 -34.03 50.52 -6.74
CA MET A 1 -34.32 49.11 -7.07
C MET A 1 -33.00 48.36 -7.15
N ALA A 2 -32.69 47.54 -6.14
CA ALA A 2 -31.46 46.77 -6.07
C ALA A 2 -31.54 45.55 -7.00
N LYS A 3 -30.64 45.46 -7.98
CA LYS A 3 -30.48 44.31 -8.87
C LYS A 3 -29.70 43.22 -8.11
N GLN A 4 -30.36 42.10 -7.80
CA GLN A 4 -29.73 40.94 -7.18
C GLN A 4 -28.56 40.44 -8.05
N PRO A 5 -27.38 40.16 -7.49
CA PRO A 5 -26.34 39.45 -8.21
C PRO A 5 -26.71 37.96 -8.19
N GLY A 6 -27.01 37.42 -9.38
CA GLY A 6 -27.16 35.99 -9.57
C GLY A 6 -25.89 35.26 -9.13
N LEU A 7 -26.04 34.35 -8.18
CA LEU A 7 -25.03 33.36 -7.82
C LEU A 7 -24.88 32.39 -9.00
N ASP A 8 -23.82 32.57 -9.78
CA ASP A 8 -23.39 31.65 -10.82
C ASP A 8 -23.07 30.26 -10.23
N PHE A 9 -24.06 29.34 -10.27
CA PHE A 9 -23.92 27.92 -9.94
C PHE A 9 -23.11 27.11 -10.99
N GLN A 10 -22.48 27.77 -11.97
CA GLN A 10 -21.87 27.09 -13.12
C GLN A 10 -20.44 26.55 -12.89
N SER A 11 -19.85 26.65 -11.69
CA SER A 11 -18.47 26.17 -11.44
C SER A 11 -18.34 24.89 -10.60
N ALA A 12 -19.40 24.09 -10.45
CA ALA A 12 -19.36 22.82 -9.70
C ALA A 12 -19.43 21.54 -10.57
N LYS A 13 -19.45 21.65 -11.91
CA LYS A 13 -19.60 20.48 -12.79
C LYS A 13 -18.29 19.76 -13.16
N GLY A 14 -17.13 20.42 -13.03
CA GLY A 14 -15.83 19.83 -13.37
C GLY A 14 -15.28 18.87 -12.32
N GLY A 15 -15.61 19.09 -11.04
CA GLY A 15 -15.06 18.31 -9.92
C GLY A 15 -15.81 17.02 -9.61
N ILE A 16 -17.09 16.89 -9.93
CA ILE A 16 -17.88 15.72 -9.50
C ILE A 16 -17.59 14.51 -10.41
N GLY A 17 -17.39 14.75 -11.71
CA GLY A 17 -17.07 13.70 -12.68
C GLY A 17 -15.69 13.08 -12.46
N GLU A 18 -14.68 13.90 -12.16
CA GLU A 18 -13.34 13.41 -11.85
C GLU A 18 -13.30 12.66 -10.50
N LEU A 19 -14.02 13.13 -9.48
CA LEU A 19 -14.16 12.43 -8.21
C LEU A 19 -14.85 11.08 -8.39
N LYS A 20 -15.97 11.03 -9.14
CA LYS A 20 -16.70 9.80 -9.45
C LYS A 20 -15.82 8.80 -10.19
N ARG A 21 -15.03 9.24 -11.18
CA ARG A 21 -14.11 8.36 -11.93
C ARG A 21 -13.02 7.78 -11.04
N ARG A 22 -12.50 8.55 -10.08
CA ARG A 22 -11.51 8.08 -9.10
C ARG A 22 -12.12 7.11 -8.10
N LEU A 23 -13.33 7.40 -7.61
CA LEU A 23 -14.05 6.50 -6.71
C LEU A 23 -14.35 5.17 -7.40
N LEU A 24 -14.80 5.19 -8.65
CA LEU A 24 -15.00 3.98 -9.47
C LEU A 24 -13.70 3.20 -9.68
N PHE A 25 -12.55 3.89 -9.80
CA PHE A 25 -11.25 3.23 -9.89
C PHE A 25 -10.90 2.49 -8.59
N VAL A 26 -11.09 3.13 -7.43
CA VAL A 26 -10.84 2.50 -6.12
C VAL A 26 -11.79 1.31 -5.91
N ILE A 27 -13.07 1.47 -6.21
CA ILE A 27 -14.05 0.38 -6.10
C ILE A 27 -13.69 -0.78 -7.06
N GLY A 28 -13.31 -0.48 -8.30
CA GLY A 28 -12.84 -1.49 -9.24
C GLY A 28 -11.59 -2.23 -8.74
N ALA A 29 -10.63 -1.51 -8.15
CA ALA A 29 -9.44 -2.09 -7.56
C ALA A 29 -9.78 -3.00 -6.35
N LEU A 30 -10.75 -2.61 -5.52
CA LEU A 30 -11.26 -3.45 -4.42
C LEU A 30 -11.97 -4.71 -4.92
N ILE A 31 -12.71 -4.64 -6.02
CA ILE A 31 -13.33 -5.81 -6.65
C ILE A 31 -12.25 -6.78 -7.14
N VAL A 32 -11.22 -6.28 -7.81
CA VAL A 32 -10.10 -7.11 -8.29
C VAL A 32 -9.33 -7.74 -7.12
N PHE A 33 -9.08 -6.99 -6.05
CA PHE A 33 -8.54 -7.53 -4.80
C PHE A 33 -9.41 -8.67 -4.27
N ARG A 34 -10.73 -8.46 -4.28
CA ARG A 34 -11.66 -9.45 -3.77
C ARG A 34 -11.66 -10.72 -4.61
N ILE A 35 -11.69 -10.60 -5.94
CA ILE A 35 -11.62 -11.75 -6.86
C ILE A 35 -10.34 -12.55 -6.63
N GLY A 36 -9.18 -11.89 -6.54
CA GLY A 36 -7.93 -12.61 -6.30
C GLY A 36 -7.87 -13.27 -4.91
N SER A 37 -8.56 -12.72 -3.89
CA SER A 37 -8.69 -13.36 -2.57
C SER A 37 -9.50 -14.67 -2.58
N PHE A 38 -10.18 -14.98 -3.69
CA PHE A 38 -10.89 -16.25 -3.90
C PHE A 38 -10.10 -17.26 -4.74
N ILE A 39 -8.95 -16.88 -5.33
CA ILE A 39 -8.11 -17.78 -6.11
C ILE A 39 -7.17 -18.51 -5.15
N PRO A 40 -7.36 -19.83 -4.91
CA PRO A 40 -6.48 -20.60 -4.02
C PRO A 40 -5.14 -20.88 -4.69
N ILE A 41 -4.11 -21.05 -3.87
CA ILE A 41 -2.77 -21.44 -4.31
C ILE A 41 -2.83 -22.91 -4.75
N PRO A 42 -2.29 -23.24 -5.93
CA PRO A 42 -2.29 -24.60 -6.43
C PRO A 42 -1.51 -25.53 -5.48
N GLY A 43 -2.14 -26.63 -5.09
CA GLY A 43 -1.54 -27.67 -4.24
C GLY A 43 -1.85 -27.57 -2.74
N ILE A 44 -2.64 -26.58 -2.31
CA ILE A 44 -3.14 -26.48 -0.93
C ILE A 44 -4.61 -26.94 -0.87
N ASP A 45 -4.94 -27.80 0.09
CA ASP A 45 -6.32 -28.15 0.40
C ASP A 45 -6.95 -27.09 1.34
N ALA A 46 -7.83 -26.26 0.78
CA ALA A 46 -8.51 -25.21 1.53
C ALA A 46 -9.47 -25.75 2.60
N ALA A 47 -10.03 -26.96 2.45
CA ALA A 47 -10.92 -27.56 3.43
C ALA A 47 -10.15 -28.04 4.67
N VAL A 48 -8.95 -28.59 4.46
CA VAL A 48 -8.04 -28.96 5.55
C VAL A 48 -7.54 -27.71 6.27
N LEU A 49 -7.16 -26.67 5.52
CA LEU A 49 -6.72 -25.39 6.11
C LEU A 49 -7.82 -24.75 6.97
N ALA A 50 -9.07 -24.76 6.50
CA ALA A 50 -10.19 -24.24 7.26
C ALA A 50 -10.37 -24.97 8.60
N LYS A 51 -10.30 -26.30 8.61
CA LYS A 51 -10.37 -27.11 9.85
C LYS A 51 -9.23 -26.80 10.82
N LEU A 52 -8.01 -26.61 10.32
CA LEU A 52 -6.86 -26.27 11.15
C LEU A 52 -6.97 -24.86 11.75
N LEU A 53 -7.48 -23.90 10.98
CA LEU A 53 -7.77 -22.54 11.48
C LEU A 53 -8.87 -22.55 12.54
N GLU A 54 -9.88 -23.42 12.41
CA GLU A 54 -10.89 -23.61 13.46
C GLU A 54 -10.31 -24.19 14.75
N GLN A 55 -9.33 -25.09 14.64
CA GLN A 55 -8.60 -25.64 15.78
C GLN A 55 -7.62 -24.63 16.39
N GLN A 56 -7.17 -23.64 15.63
CA GLN A 56 -6.21 -22.60 16.04
C GLN A 56 -6.89 -21.26 16.36
N ARG A 57 -8.21 -21.24 16.61
CA ARG A 57 -8.95 -20.04 17.04
C ARG A 57 -8.33 -19.45 18.32
N GLY A 58 -8.05 -18.16 18.32
CA GLY A 58 -7.39 -17.41 19.38
C GLY A 58 -5.87 -17.30 19.27
N THR A 59 -5.24 -17.90 18.26
CA THR A 59 -3.78 -17.81 18.06
C THR A 59 -3.39 -16.62 17.17
N ILE A 60 -2.08 -16.36 17.08
CA ILE A 60 -1.53 -15.31 16.21
C ILE A 60 -1.96 -15.50 14.74
N ILE A 61 -2.23 -16.73 14.31
CA ILE A 61 -2.69 -17.07 12.96
C ILE A 61 -4.05 -16.43 12.64
N GLU A 62 -4.96 -16.34 13.63
CA GLU A 62 -6.25 -15.68 13.44
C GLU A 62 -6.08 -14.17 13.26
N MET A 63 -5.18 -13.55 14.03
CA MET A 63 -4.84 -12.14 13.86
C MET A 63 -4.27 -11.88 12.46
N PHE A 64 -3.41 -12.76 11.94
CA PHE A 64 -2.93 -12.69 10.56
C PHE A 64 -4.07 -12.81 9.54
N ASN A 65 -5.04 -13.71 9.78
CA ASN A 65 -6.19 -13.87 8.89
C ASN A 65 -7.04 -12.58 8.80
N MET A 66 -7.24 -11.88 9.93
CA MET A 66 -7.94 -10.60 9.99
C MET A 66 -7.22 -9.53 9.16
N PHE A 67 -5.90 -9.42 9.29
CA PHE A 67 -5.10 -8.46 8.51
C PHE A 67 -5.00 -8.83 7.01
N SER A 68 -5.14 -10.12 6.67
CA SER A 68 -5.20 -10.58 5.27
C SER A 68 -6.58 -10.43 4.62
N GLY A 69 -7.61 -9.99 5.36
CA GLY A 69 -8.99 -9.88 4.86
C GLY A 69 -9.65 -11.24 4.55
N GLY A 70 -9.24 -12.29 5.27
CA GLY A 70 -9.70 -13.66 5.05
C GLY A 70 -8.99 -14.43 3.93
N ALA A 71 -7.92 -13.87 3.34
CA ALA A 71 -7.17 -14.51 2.27
C ALA A 71 -6.39 -15.73 2.77
N LEU A 72 -5.90 -15.69 4.01
CA LEU A 72 -5.22 -16.82 4.65
C LEU A 72 -6.17 -18.02 4.84
N SER A 73 -7.40 -17.77 5.32
CA SER A 73 -8.41 -18.82 5.50
C SER A 73 -8.85 -19.54 4.23
N ARG A 74 -8.54 -18.97 3.06
CA ARG A 74 -8.92 -19.53 1.76
C ARG A 74 -7.71 -20.02 0.97
N ALA A 75 -6.54 -20.09 1.60
CA ALA A 75 -5.28 -20.43 0.95
C ALA A 75 -5.04 -19.58 -0.31
N SER A 76 -5.40 -18.29 -0.30
CA SER A 76 -5.37 -17.48 -1.52
C SER A 76 -3.96 -17.03 -1.90
N ILE A 77 -3.74 -16.75 -3.19
CA ILE A 77 -2.52 -16.07 -3.70
C ILE A 77 -2.20 -14.75 -2.99
N PHE A 78 -3.19 -14.13 -2.32
CA PHE A 78 -3.03 -12.92 -1.52
C PHE A 78 -2.88 -13.18 -0.02
N ALA A 79 -2.59 -14.42 0.41
CA ALA A 79 -2.47 -14.77 1.83
C ALA A 79 -1.46 -13.92 2.60
N LEU A 80 -0.35 -13.50 1.96
CA LEU A 80 0.65 -12.57 2.54
C LEU A 80 0.16 -11.12 2.61
N GLY A 81 -0.82 -10.74 1.80
CA GLY A 81 -1.35 -9.38 1.73
C GLY A 81 -0.30 -8.31 1.40
N ILE A 82 -0.50 -7.12 1.98
CA ILE A 82 0.40 -5.95 1.85
C ILE A 82 1.52 -5.96 2.90
N MET A 83 1.55 -6.94 3.82
CA MET A 83 2.48 -6.95 4.96
C MET A 83 3.98 -6.88 4.56
N PRO A 84 4.46 -7.60 3.52
CA PRO A 84 5.86 -7.52 3.13
C PRO A 84 6.29 -6.10 2.74
N TYR A 85 5.38 -5.32 2.15
CA TYR A 85 5.62 -3.93 1.78
C TYR A 85 5.68 -3.01 3.01
N ILE A 86 4.76 -3.20 3.96
CA ILE A 86 4.75 -2.44 5.22
C ILE A 86 6.07 -2.68 5.97
N SER A 87 6.49 -3.93 6.12
CA SER A 87 7.76 -4.27 6.75
C SER A 87 8.96 -3.68 6.01
N ALA A 88 9.01 -3.79 4.68
CA ALA A 88 10.09 -3.20 3.87
C ALA A 88 10.18 -1.68 4.06
N SER A 89 9.03 -0.99 4.11
CA SER A 89 9.00 0.46 4.28
C SER A 89 9.59 0.90 5.62
N ILE A 90 9.33 0.15 6.70
CA ILE A 90 9.89 0.41 8.03
C ILE A 90 11.40 0.15 8.03
N ILE A 91 11.84 -0.95 7.41
CA ILE A 91 13.26 -1.28 7.29
C ILE A 91 14.02 -0.16 6.57
N VAL A 92 13.50 0.32 5.43
CA VAL A 92 14.12 1.42 4.68
C VAL A 92 14.09 2.73 5.47
N GLN A 93 13.02 3.00 6.21
CA GLN A 93 12.94 4.19 7.09
C GLN A 93 14.01 4.14 8.18
N LEU A 94 14.21 2.99 8.83
CA LEU A 94 15.26 2.79 9.82
C LEU A 94 16.65 2.87 9.19
N LEU A 95 16.86 2.23 8.05
CA LEU A 95 18.12 2.28 7.31
C LEU A 95 18.49 3.71 6.90
N THR A 96 17.51 4.54 6.58
CA THR A 96 17.71 5.96 6.26
C THR A 96 18.20 6.78 7.46
N VAL A 97 17.94 6.35 8.69
CA VAL A 97 18.44 7.01 9.91
C VAL A 97 19.87 6.57 10.21
N VAL A 98 20.20 5.29 9.96
CA VAL A 98 21.50 4.70 10.28
C VAL A 98 22.54 4.98 9.18
N TYR A 99 22.14 4.96 7.91
CA TYR A 99 23.03 5.07 6.76
C TYR A 99 23.01 6.48 6.14
N GLN A 100 24.12 7.20 6.29
CA GLN A 100 24.26 8.61 5.87
C GLN A 100 23.92 8.88 4.39
N PRO A 101 24.35 8.06 3.40
CA PRO A 101 24.02 8.32 1.99
C PRO A 101 22.51 8.22 1.69
N LEU A 102 21.77 7.36 2.39
CA LEU A 102 20.31 7.32 2.26
C LEU A 102 19.66 8.56 2.92
N ALA A 103 20.24 9.06 4.01
CA ALA A 103 19.80 10.29 4.65
C ALA A 103 20.00 11.52 3.73
N GLU A 104 21.10 11.54 2.96
CA GLU A 104 21.36 12.57 1.94
C GLU A 104 20.37 12.49 0.78
N LEU A 105 20.10 11.29 0.26
CA LEU A 105 19.04 11.06 -0.72
C LEU A 105 17.69 11.60 -0.21
N LYS A 106 17.34 11.40 1.06
CA LYS A 106 16.10 11.96 1.63
C LYS A 106 16.07 13.50 1.61
N LYS A 107 17.23 14.17 1.67
CA LYS A 107 17.37 15.64 1.63
C LYS A 107 17.26 16.21 0.20
N GLU A 108 17.45 15.41 -0.84
CA GLU A 108 17.30 15.82 -2.26
C GLU A 108 15.83 16.12 -2.66
N GLY A 109 14.86 15.89 -1.77
CA GLY A 109 13.46 16.23 -2.00
C GLY A 109 12.71 15.18 -2.84
N GLU A 110 12.09 15.60 -3.94
CA GLU A 110 11.22 14.75 -4.78
C GLU A 110 12.01 13.62 -5.47
N SER A 111 13.19 13.91 -6.02
CA SER A 111 14.03 12.92 -6.71
C SER A 111 14.51 11.82 -5.77
N GLY A 112 14.98 12.21 -4.59
CA GLY A 112 15.46 11.29 -3.57
C GLY A 112 14.36 10.45 -2.95
N ARG A 113 13.17 11.02 -2.72
CA ARG A 113 12.00 10.25 -2.28
C ARG A 113 11.61 9.16 -3.28
N ARG A 114 11.68 9.43 -4.59
CA ARG A 114 11.42 8.41 -5.62
C ARG A 114 12.43 7.27 -5.58
N LYS A 115 13.72 7.57 -5.40
CA LYS A 115 14.77 6.54 -5.24
C LYS A 115 14.54 5.68 -3.99
N ILE A 116 14.19 6.30 -2.86
CA ILE A 116 13.87 5.58 -1.61
C ILE A 116 12.67 4.64 -1.84
N SER A 117 11.61 5.10 -2.50
CA SER A 117 10.48 4.23 -2.86
C SER A 117 10.87 3.06 -3.75
N GLN A 118 11.79 3.26 -4.71
CA GLN A 118 12.31 2.16 -5.53
C GLN A 118 13.05 1.12 -4.67
N TYR A 119 13.90 1.56 -3.74
CA TYR A 119 14.56 0.64 -2.79
C TYR A 119 13.55 -0.14 -1.94
N THR A 120 12.48 0.51 -1.46
CA THR A 120 11.41 -0.17 -0.74
C THR A 120 10.73 -1.25 -1.59
N ARG A 121 10.49 -1.00 -2.88
CA ARG A 121 9.92 -2.01 -3.80
C ARG A 121 10.84 -3.22 -3.95
N TYR A 122 12.14 -2.99 -4.17
CA TYR A 122 13.11 -4.07 -4.27
C TYR A 122 13.25 -4.85 -2.95
N GLY A 123 13.28 -4.15 -1.82
CA GLY A 123 13.27 -4.77 -0.49
C GLY A 123 12.03 -5.61 -0.25
N THR A 124 10.85 -5.12 -0.67
CA THR A 124 9.59 -5.85 -0.60
C THR A 124 9.65 -7.16 -1.39
N LEU A 125 10.21 -7.12 -2.60
CA LEU A 125 10.34 -8.32 -3.44
C LEU A 125 11.21 -9.38 -2.79
N VAL A 126 12.38 -8.99 -2.29
CA VAL A 126 13.31 -9.90 -1.61
C VAL A 126 12.68 -10.49 -0.35
N LEU A 127 12.01 -9.65 0.47
CA LEU A 127 11.33 -10.11 1.68
C LEU A 127 10.15 -11.03 1.37
N ALA A 128 9.35 -10.74 0.34
CA ALA A 128 8.24 -11.59 -0.08
C ALA A 128 8.74 -12.96 -0.55
N ILE A 129 9.87 -13.01 -1.27
CA ILE A 129 10.49 -14.28 -1.67
C ILE A 129 10.94 -15.07 -0.43
N PHE A 130 11.65 -14.43 0.49
CA PHE A 130 12.12 -15.11 1.69
C PHE A 130 10.98 -15.62 2.57
N GLN A 131 9.93 -14.80 2.78
CA GLN A 131 8.75 -15.18 3.55
C GLN A 131 7.93 -16.27 2.87
N SER A 132 7.73 -16.20 1.55
CA SER A 132 6.99 -17.21 0.82
C SER A 132 7.71 -18.55 0.81
N ILE A 133 9.05 -18.58 0.74
CA ILE A 133 9.84 -19.81 0.94
C ILE A 133 9.59 -20.36 2.33
N GLY A 134 9.71 -19.52 3.37
CA GLY A 134 9.48 -19.94 4.76
C GLY A 134 8.09 -20.52 5.00
N ILE A 135 7.05 -19.94 4.39
CA ILE A 135 5.68 -20.46 4.42
C ILE A 135 5.61 -21.78 3.64
N ALA A 136 6.10 -21.82 2.41
CA ALA A 136 6.04 -23.00 1.58
C ALA A 136 6.73 -24.21 2.23
N THR A 137 7.88 -24.02 2.89
CA THR A 137 8.60 -25.05 3.64
C THR A 137 8.03 -25.31 5.04
N GLY A 138 7.45 -24.31 5.69
CA GLY A 138 6.89 -24.43 7.04
C GLY A 138 5.56 -25.18 7.08
N LEU A 139 4.67 -24.93 6.11
CA LEU A 139 3.33 -25.52 6.05
C LEU A 139 3.33 -27.06 6.05
N PRO A 140 4.14 -27.76 5.23
CA PRO A 140 4.18 -29.22 5.20
C PRO A 140 4.87 -29.85 6.42
N ASN A 141 5.80 -29.13 7.05
CA ASN A 141 6.68 -29.68 8.09
C ASN A 141 6.19 -29.38 9.52
N MET A 142 5.11 -28.60 9.68
CA MET A 142 4.60 -28.25 10.99
C MET A 142 3.79 -29.42 11.60
N PRO A 143 4.01 -29.77 12.87
CA PRO A 143 3.26 -30.82 13.55
C PRO A 143 1.76 -30.50 13.53
N GLY A 144 0.93 -31.43 13.03
CA GLY A 144 -0.53 -31.25 12.90
C GLY A 144 -1.02 -30.69 11.56
N MET A 145 -0.14 -30.28 10.64
CA MET A 145 -0.50 -29.83 9.28
C MET A 145 -0.29 -30.90 8.19
N GLN A 146 -0.13 -32.16 8.60
CA GLN A 146 0.04 -33.31 7.71
C GLN A 146 -1.22 -33.48 6.86
N GLY A 147 -1.09 -33.34 5.53
CA GLY A 147 -2.19 -33.43 4.58
C GLY A 147 -2.69 -32.10 4.01
N LEU A 148 -2.13 -30.95 4.44
CA LEU A 148 -2.46 -29.65 3.84
C LEU A 148 -1.98 -29.50 2.39
N VAL A 149 -0.89 -30.20 2.06
CA VAL A 149 -0.28 -30.21 0.73
C VAL A 149 -0.40 -31.61 0.15
N ILE A 150 -1.07 -31.72 -0.99
CA ILE A 150 -1.40 -33.00 -1.64
C ILE A 150 -0.11 -33.76 -2.04
N ASN A 151 0.90 -33.03 -2.52
CA ASN A 151 2.22 -33.57 -2.85
C ASN A 151 3.30 -32.53 -2.51
N PRO A 152 4.01 -32.65 -1.37
CA PRO A 152 5.10 -31.75 -1.00
C PRO A 152 6.35 -32.06 -1.84
N GLY A 153 6.33 -31.65 -3.12
CA GLY A 153 7.45 -31.77 -4.05
C GLY A 153 8.02 -30.41 -4.47
N PHE A 154 9.17 -30.41 -5.15
CA PHE A 154 9.80 -29.18 -5.68
C PHE A 154 8.85 -28.34 -6.55
N ALA A 155 7.98 -29.00 -7.31
CA ALA A 155 6.96 -28.35 -8.12
C ALA A 155 5.98 -27.50 -7.26
N PHE A 156 5.55 -28.01 -6.10
CA PHE A 156 4.68 -27.28 -5.19
C PHE A 156 5.40 -26.06 -4.59
N TYR A 157 6.64 -26.23 -4.13
CA TYR A 157 7.43 -25.13 -3.57
C TYR A 157 7.59 -24.00 -4.59
N PHE A 158 7.95 -24.35 -5.84
CA PHE A 158 8.12 -23.37 -6.90
C PHE A 158 6.82 -22.65 -7.24
N THR A 159 5.71 -23.38 -7.46
CA THR A 159 4.42 -22.77 -7.80
C THR A 159 3.88 -21.92 -6.64
N ALA A 160 3.98 -22.39 -5.40
CA ALA A 160 3.53 -21.65 -4.22
C ALA A 160 4.30 -20.34 -4.05
N VAL A 161 5.64 -20.38 -4.13
CA VAL A 161 6.49 -19.18 -4.02
C VAL A 161 6.17 -18.19 -5.13
N VAL A 162 6.12 -18.65 -6.38
CA VAL A 162 5.84 -17.76 -7.53
C VAL A 162 4.44 -17.15 -7.42
N SER A 163 3.41 -17.93 -7.05
CA SER A 163 2.04 -17.43 -6.87
C SER A 163 1.95 -16.41 -5.74
N LEU A 164 2.57 -16.67 -4.59
CA LEU A 164 2.58 -15.78 -3.44
C LEU A 164 3.31 -14.46 -3.73
N VAL A 165 4.51 -14.54 -4.31
CA VAL A 165 5.31 -13.35 -4.67
C VAL A 165 4.59 -12.52 -5.74
N SER A 166 4.04 -13.18 -6.76
CA SER A 166 3.28 -12.50 -7.82
C SER A 166 2.04 -11.81 -7.24
N GLY A 167 1.33 -12.46 -6.32
CA GLY A 167 0.19 -11.90 -5.62
C GLY A 167 0.56 -10.63 -4.84
N THR A 168 1.61 -10.68 -4.01
CA THR A 168 2.07 -9.51 -3.26
C THR A 168 2.56 -8.37 -4.16
N MET A 169 3.29 -8.67 -5.24
CA MET A 169 3.73 -7.66 -6.21
C MET A 169 2.55 -6.98 -6.90
N PHE A 170 1.52 -7.76 -7.25
CA PHE A 170 0.30 -7.23 -7.82
C PHE A 170 -0.43 -6.30 -6.85
N LEU A 171 -0.54 -6.67 -5.57
CA LEU A 171 -1.16 -5.82 -4.54
C LEU A 171 -0.39 -4.52 -4.31
N MET A 172 0.95 -4.60 -4.25
CA MET A 172 1.80 -3.43 -4.15
C MET A 172 1.57 -2.48 -5.33
N TRP A 173 1.62 -3.00 -6.56
CA TRP A 173 1.36 -2.21 -7.76
C TRP A 173 -0.04 -1.59 -7.75
N LEU A 174 -1.06 -2.35 -7.35
CA LEU A 174 -2.44 -1.87 -7.27
C LEU A 174 -2.57 -0.74 -6.24
N GLY A 175 -1.93 -0.85 -5.07
CA GLY A 175 -1.88 0.20 -4.05
C GLY A 175 -1.22 1.49 -4.55
N GLU A 176 -0.17 1.37 -5.35
CA GLU A 176 0.48 2.52 -5.98
C GLU A 176 -0.42 3.20 -7.02
N GLN A 177 -1.13 2.43 -7.84
CA GLN A 177 -2.09 2.98 -8.80
C GLN A 177 -3.23 3.71 -8.08
N ILE A 178 -3.72 3.18 -6.95
CA ILE A 178 -4.70 3.87 -6.11
C ILE A 178 -4.13 5.19 -5.58
N THR A 179 -2.85 5.24 -5.18
CA THR A 179 -2.23 6.45 -4.63
C THR A 179 -1.97 7.52 -5.70
N GLU A 180 -1.53 7.12 -6.90
CA GLU A 180 -1.26 8.03 -8.01
C GLU A 180 -2.53 8.58 -8.65
N ARG A 181 -3.54 7.73 -8.83
CA ARG A 181 -4.83 8.10 -9.44
C ARG A 181 -5.87 8.54 -8.40
N GLY A 182 -5.58 8.37 -7.12
CA GLY A 182 -6.46 8.66 -5.99
C GLY A 182 -6.76 10.14 -5.76
N ILE A 183 -7.77 10.40 -4.96
CA ILE A 183 -8.49 11.69 -4.85
C ILE A 183 -7.58 12.85 -4.38
N GLY A 184 -6.55 12.60 -3.57
CA GLY A 184 -5.78 13.64 -2.88
C GLY A 184 -4.81 14.48 -3.74
N LYS A 185 -3.94 13.86 -4.55
CA LYS A 185 -2.79 14.60 -5.14
C LYS A 185 -3.17 15.65 -6.18
N ARG A 186 -4.26 15.42 -6.94
CA ARG A 186 -4.63 16.32 -8.07
C ARG A 186 -5.58 17.43 -7.66
N TYR A 187 -6.58 17.16 -6.82
CA TYR A 187 -7.44 18.21 -6.26
C TYR A 187 -6.66 19.19 -5.39
N LEU A 188 -5.76 18.66 -4.54
CA LEU A 188 -4.91 19.48 -3.69
C LEU A 188 -4.01 20.40 -4.53
N ASN A 189 -3.38 19.89 -5.60
CA ASN A 189 -2.53 20.68 -6.48
C ASN A 189 -3.31 21.69 -7.33
N HIS A 190 -4.50 21.34 -7.83
CA HIS A 190 -5.33 22.26 -8.62
C HIS A 190 -5.88 23.42 -7.77
N TYR A 191 -6.32 23.14 -6.54
CA TYR A 191 -6.88 24.15 -5.64
C TYR A 191 -5.81 25.01 -4.94
N LEU A 192 -4.65 24.43 -4.58
CA LEU A 192 -3.56 25.17 -3.92
C LEU A 192 -2.57 25.87 -4.87
N ARG A 193 -2.56 25.55 -6.17
CA ARG A 193 -1.74 26.28 -7.15
C ARG A 193 -2.01 27.79 -7.19
N PRO A 194 -3.27 28.27 -7.27
CA PRO A 194 -3.54 29.71 -7.27
C PRO A 194 -3.18 30.40 -5.94
N VAL A 195 -3.26 29.69 -4.80
CA VAL A 195 -2.84 30.21 -3.48
C VAL A 195 -1.31 30.28 -3.36
N SER A 196 -0.60 29.25 -3.81
CA SER A 196 0.88 29.19 -3.75
C SER A 196 1.53 30.25 -4.65
N LEU A 197 0.95 30.49 -5.85
CA LEU A 197 1.41 31.54 -6.75
C LEU A 197 1.18 32.95 -6.21
N ARG A 198 0.17 33.15 -5.34
CA ARG A 198 -0.12 34.44 -4.70
C ARG A 198 0.82 34.74 -3.53
N VAL A 199 1.26 33.72 -2.80
CA VAL A 199 2.27 33.87 -1.73
C VAL A 199 3.66 34.21 -2.30
N SER A 200 4.00 33.65 -3.47
CA SER A 200 5.29 33.90 -4.14
C SER A 200 5.44 35.32 -4.72
N ARG A 201 4.37 36.11 -4.83
CA ARG A 201 4.39 37.47 -5.41
C ARG A 201 4.34 38.60 -4.39
N ARG A 202 4.41 38.32 -3.08
CA ARG A 202 4.52 39.41 -2.09
C ARG A 202 5.93 40.01 -2.15
N PRO A 203 6.09 41.31 -2.48
CA PRO A 203 7.36 41.99 -2.29
C PRO A 203 7.63 42.00 -0.78
N SER A 204 8.78 41.47 -0.38
CA SER A 204 9.20 41.40 1.02
C SER A 204 9.83 42.73 1.46
N PRO A 205 9.25 43.49 2.41
CA PRO A 205 10.03 44.39 3.23
C PRO A 205 10.57 43.62 4.44
N ILE A 206 11.88 43.66 4.60
CA ILE A 206 12.60 43.83 5.88
C ILE A 206 11.98 43.08 7.08
N LEU A 207 12.61 41.97 7.49
CA LEU A 207 12.92 41.74 8.91
C LEU A 207 13.92 40.59 9.08
N SER A 208 15.10 40.99 9.53
CA SER A 208 16.07 40.19 10.26
C SER A 208 15.41 39.53 11.49
N SER A 209 15.94 38.37 11.89
CA SER A 209 15.66 37.65 13.14
C SER A 209 14.28 36.99 13.27
N LYS A 210 14.17 35.78 12.71
CA LYS A 210 13.92 34.51 13.44
C LYS A 210 13.56 33.45 12.40
N ARG A 211 14.41 32.43 12.32
CA ARG A 211 14.31 31.28 11.42
C ARG A 211 13.14 30.38 11.86
N VAL A 212 11.91 30.82 11.62
CA VAL A 212 10.74 29.93 11.57
C VAL A 212 10.73 29.32 10.17
N LYS A 213 11.50 28.25 9.99
CA LYS A 213 11.27 27.33 8.87
C LYS A 213 9.90 26.72 9.10
N ALA A 214 8.90 27.24 8.39
CA ALA A 214 7.60 26.60 8.24
C ALA A 214 7.82 25.29 7.48
N THR A 215 8.10 24.22 8.23
CA THR A 215 8.12 22.84 7.78
C THR A 215 6.67 22.40 7.54
N CYS A 216 6.01 22.99 6.54
CA CYS A 216 4.67 22.60 6.12
C CYS A 216 4.75 22.05 4.70
N THR A 217 5.38 20.89 4.56
CA THR A 217 5.30 20.10 3.34
C THR A 217 5.43 18.62 3.69
N SER A 218 4.30 17.93 3.56
CA SER A 218 4.11 16.47 3.49
C SER A 218 3.72 15.65 4.73
N SER A 219 3.73 16.15 5.97
CA SER A 219 3.36 15.30 7.13
C SER A 219 1.86 15.32 7.49
N CYS A 220 1.12 16.41 7.27
CA CYS A 220 -0.30 16.49 7.68
C CYS A 220 -1.28 15.67 6.82
N CYS A 221 -0.85 15.10 5.68
CA CYS A 221 -1.68 14.17 4.91
C CYS A 221 -1.37 12.70 5.23
N CYS A 222 -0.42 12.43 6.14
CA CYS A 222 -0.16 11.09 6.67
C CYS A 222 -1.16 10.66 7.76
N TRP A 223 -2.08 11.56 8.15
CA TRP A 223 -3.06 11.35 9.22
C TRP A 223 -4.45 10.89 8.73
N LEU A 224 -4.64 10.68 7.43
CA LEU A 224 -5.89 10.15 6.88
C LEU A 224 -5.73 8.71 6.40
N GLN A 225 -5.02 7.90 7.17
CA GLN A 225 -5.11 6.46 7.07
C GLN A 225 -4.94 5.89 8.48
N TYR A 226 -6.09 5.71 9.12
CA TYR A 226 -6.31 4.65 10.10
C TYR A 226 -5.76 3.33 9.55
#